data_AF-A0A966XNA2-F1
#
_entry.id   AF-A0A966XNA2-F1
#
_cell.length_a   1.000
_cell.length_b   1.000
_cell.length_c   1.000
_cell.angle_alpha   90.00
_cell.angle_beta   90.00
_cell.angle_gamma   90.00
#
_symmetry.space_group_name_H-M   'P 1'
#
loop_
_entity.id
_entity.type
_entity.pdbx_description
1 polymer ?
#
loop_
_entity_poly.entity_id
_entity_poly.type
_entity_poly.pdbx_seq_one_letter_code
_entity_poly.pdbx_strand_id
1 'polypeptide(L)' 'MMLDNGNIQSLSIEKSSGYDVLDNEAMKMIERAKPLPKPPDILAGDEVNIYVPVSFALN' A
#
# COMPACT_ATOMS: atom_id res chain seq x y z
N MET A 1 -4.52 -4.51 4.16
CA MET A 1 -5.84 -4.04 4.64
C MET A 1 -5.73 -2.61 5.13
N MET A 2 -6.66 -1.75 4.71
CA MET A 2 -6.73 -0.34 5.10
C MET A 2 -8.06 -0.05 5.81
N LEU A 3 -8.00 0.81 6.83
CA LEU A 3 -9.15 1.31 7.58
C LEU A 3 -9.78 2.53 6.88
N ASP A 4 -11.03 2.82 7.23
CA ASP A 4 -11.83 3.94 6.70
C ASP A 4 -11.21 5.34 6.91
N ASN A 5 -10.35 5.47 7.92
CA ASN A 5 -9.63 6.70 8.24
C ASN A 5 -8.30 6.87 7.47
N GLY A 6 -7.92 5.92 6.61
CA GLY A 6 -6.66 5.94 5.87
C GLY A 6 -5.47 5.30 6.61
N ASN A 7 -5.69 4.71 7.78
CA ASN A 7 -4.66 3.94 8.48
C ASN A 7 -4.53 2.54 7.90
N ILE A 8 -3.30 2.03 7.89
CA ILE A 8 -2.99 0.70 7.36
C ILE A 8 -2.96 -0.28 8.53
N GLN A 9 -3.78 -1.33 8.46
CA GLN A 9 -3.78 -2.43 9.43
C GLN A 9 -2.76 -3.51 9.03
N SER A 10 -2.63 -3.79 7.73
CA SER A 10 -1.69 -4.78 7.21
C SER A 10 -1.18 -4.41 5.82
N LEU A 11 0.09 -4.70 5.56
CA LEU A 11 0.78 -4.47 4.29
C LEU A 11 1.63 -5.71 3.94
N SER A 12 1.54 -6.16 2.70
CA SER A 12 2.32 -7.28 2.17
C SER A 12 2.60 -7.09 0.68
N ILE A 13 3.67 -7.71 0.20
CA ILE A 13 3.97 -7.79 -1.23
C ILE A 13 3.19 -8.97 -1.83
N GLU A 14 2.19 -8.66 -2.66
CA GLU A 14 1.42 -9.68 -3.38
C GLU A 14 2.24 -10.34 -4.50
N LYS A 15 3.02 -9.52 -5.21
CA LYS A 15 3.88 -9.95 -6.31
C LYS A 15 5.22 -9.23 -6.22
N SER A 16 6.28 -9.99 -5.98
CA SER A 16 7.65 -9.47 -5.93
C SER A 16 8.09 -8.94 -7.29
N SER A 17 8.92 -7.89 -7.27
CA SER A 17 9.63 -7.40 -8.46
C SER A 17 10.75 -8.34 -8.92
N GLY A 18 11.14 -9.32 -8.09
CA GLY A 18 12.35 -10.14 -8.27
C GLY A 18 13.62 -9.49 -7.70
N TYR A 19 13.52 -8.29 -7.11
CA TYR A 19 14.62 -7.57 -6.49
C TYR A 19 14.26 -7.11 -5.07
N ASP A 20 14.94 -7.67 -4.07
CA ASP A 20 14.68 -7.36 -2.65
C ASP A 20 14.78 -5.86 -2.34
N VAL A 21 15.68 -5.14 -3.01
CA VAL A 21 15.83 -3.68 -2.81
C VAL A 21 14.56 -2.91 -3.21
N LEU A 22 13.92 -3.30 -4.32
CA LEU A 22 12.72 -2.63 -4.81
C LEU A 22 11.50 -2.99 -3.95
N ASP A 23 11.39 -4.25 -3.55
CA ASP A 23 10.32 -4.72 -2.67
C ASP A 23 10.39 -4.01 -1.30
N ASN A 24 11.58 -3.88 -0.73
CA ASN A 24 11.79 -3.15 0.52
C ASN A 24 11.49 -1.65 0.40
N GLU A 25 11.86 -1.02 -0.71
CA GLU A 25 11.53 0.40 -0.93
C GLU A 25 10.02 0.61 -1.15
N ALA A 26 9.32 -0.32 -1.78
CA ALA A 26 7.86 -0.31 -1.87
C ALA A 26 7.21 -0.28 -0.48
N MET A 27 7.66 -1.16 0.42
CA MET A 27 7.15 -1.23 1.80
C MET A 27 7.43 0.08 2.56
N LYS A 28 8.66 0.60 2.49
CA LYS A 28 9.02 1.87 3.14
C LYS A 28 8.30 3.09 2.55
N MET A 29 7.99 3.08 1.25
CA MET A 29 7.21 4.15 0.62
C MET A 29 5.83 4.25 1.25
N ILE A 30 5.15 3.12 1.42
CA ILE A 30 3.83 3.08 2.05
C ILE A 30 3.88 3.52 3.51
N GLU A 31 4.89 3.09 4.27
CA GLU A 31 5.10 3.55 5.65
C GLU A 31 5.27 5.07 5.77
N ARG A 32 6.05 5.68 4.85
CA ARG A 32 6.25 7.14 4.80
C ARG A 32 4.99 7.91 4.39
N ALA A 33 4.11 7.29 3.62
CA ALA A 33 2.90 7.93 3.10
C ALA A 33 1.74 7.96 4.11
N LYS A 34 1.92 7.44 5.34
CA LYS A 34 0.87 7.39 6.35
C LYS A 34 0.51 8.80 6.89
N PRO A 35 -0.78 9.09 7.12
CA PRO A 35 -1.94 8.28 6.76
C PRO A 35 -2.23 8.38 5.25
N LEU A 36 -2.66 7.27 4.65
CA LEU A 36 -3.03 7.25 3.25
C LEU A 36 -4.32 8.07 3.02
N PRO A 37 -4.59 8.50 1.78
CA PRO A 37 -5.87 9.11 1.44
C PRO A 37 -7.02 8.20 1.87
N LYS A 38 -8.08 8.79 2.42
CA LYS A 38 -9.27 8.04 2.82
C LYS A 38 -9.85 7.28 1.62
N PRO A 39 -10.37 6.06 1.82
CA PRO A 39 -11.13 5.38 0.76
C PRO A 39 -12.28 6.28 0.27
N PRO A 40 -12.64 6.19 -1.03
CA PRO A 40 -13.82 6.87 -1.54
C PRO A 40 -15.09 6.46 -0.77
N ASP A 41 -16.08 7.36 -0.68
CA ASP A 41 -17.29 7.15 0.15
C ASP A 41 -18.07 5.88 -0.20
N ILE A 42 -17.98 5.38 -1.44
CA ILE A 42 -18.60 4.11 -1.86
C ILE A 42 -18.02 2.89 -1.13
N LEU A 43 -16.84 3.04 -0.52
CA LEU A 43 -16.12 2.05 0.27
C LEU A 43 -16.06 2.42 1.76
N ALA A 44 -16.76 3.49 2.19
CA ALA A 44 -16.72 3.96 3.56
C ALA A 44 -17.46 3.01 4.51
N GLY A 45 -16.87 2.77 5.69
CA GLY A 45 -17.43 1.88 6.72
C GLY A 45 -16.97 0.42 6.61
N ASP A 46 -16.33 0.04 5.49
CA ASP A 46 -15.82 -1.32 5.27
C ASP A 46 -14.28 -1.37 5.38
N GLU A 47 -13.76 -2.46 5.97
CA GLU A 47 -12.35 -2.81 5.82
C GLU A 47 -12.12 -3.31 4.39
N VAL A 48 -11.29 -2.59 3.63
CA VAL A 48 -11.07 -2.92 2.22
C VAL A 48 -9.66 -3.45 1.96
N ASN A 49 -9.60 -4.44 1.06
CA ASN A 49 -8.37 -4.92 0.46
C ASN A 49 -8.12 -4.16 -0.84
N ILE A 50 -7.06 -3.35 -0.86
CA ILE A 50 -6.67 -2.54 -2.01
C ILE A 50 -5.36 -3.08 -2.55
N TYR A 51 -5.33 -3.35 -3.85
CA TYR A 51 -4.10 -3.66 -4.58
C TYR A 51 -3.57 -2.39 -5.22
N VAL A 52 -2.39 -1.94 -4.80
CA VAL A 52 -1.74 -0.75 -5.34
C VAL A 52 -0.55 -1.19 -6.21
N PRO A 53 -0.55 -0.91 -7.52
CA PRO A 53 0.60 -1.19 -8.36
C PRO A 53 1.72 -0.19 -8.05
N VAL A 54 2.88 -0.70 -7.67
CA VAL A 54 4.09 0.11 -7.44
C VAL A 54 5.07 -0.13 -8.58
N SER A 55 5.55 0.94 -9.21
CA SER A 55 6.49 0.88 -10.33
C SER A 55 7.80 1.56 -9.95
N PHE A 56 8.88 0.80 -9.98
CA PHE A 56 10.25 1.27 -9.81
C PHE A 56 11.11 0.86 -11.00
N ALA A 57 12.16 1.61 -11.28
CA ALA A 57 13.18 1.27 -12.25
C ALA A 57 14.56 1.27 -11.58
N LEU A 58 15.40 0.29 -11.93
CA LEU A 58 16.83 0.30 -11.64
C LEU A 58 17.53 0.92 -12.85
N ASN A 59 18.34 1.96 -12.61
CA ASN A 59 19.17 2.59 -13.63
C ASN A 59 20.58 2.01 -13.63
#